data_AF-A0A951T5U1-F1
#
_entry.id   AF-A0A951T5U1-F1
#
_cell.length_a   1.000
_cell.length_b   1.000
_cell.length_c   1.000
_cell.angle_alpha   90.00
_cell.angle_beta   90.00
_cell.angle_gamma   90.00
#
_symmetry.space_group_name_H-M   'P 1'
#
loop_
_entity.id
_entity.type
_entity.pdbx_description
1 polymer ?
#
loop_
_entity_poly.entity_id
_entity_poly.type
_entity_poly.pdbx_seq_one_letter_code
_entity_poly.pdbx_strand_id
1 'polypeptide(L)'
;MTVKRFLFFGFFAVLFFLGAVCGGAVAADAPEWGEGLTDRELAIQQWFSRLTFMQGHESAWEGWHDDGKQLDVTAFRYQFAFGGYGCAAMAAQTPAYRDLVERQLRDLCERMVDRRTWFYVTTYWNYGENPPDPCLYENVMYTGHLTQLMLLYELLTGDLRYSTDGWDFVWEEGRKTHYTLDKAVRGLRDQSKASPTGGICCEPGLVFSACNAHSAASFVLHDLVHGTDYAGVNQRWFDWMIVNFRNKVPLTREFLYAIYDQGKGFFYPVGDVGGDCWTLGFGNPWFPDTSFTKTGWKHICQNAAWVEPAEGQCYAKNNKVIGCCGGGSLNVANSFIPLTGVQAEGKDSPRARGVLNWLEANFGKSHDMDSDGHEESYSYEVCPMHHISATGIIAAALATDGDSMRDFYRTARDGIRSAPTLASVDHPNVLVRAAEYREPVLRFVVLKGRPGFSGDTELACSQIPEHAEVLRDGAPWTQFTRDGGTLRITSDVDSERVFEVRCGGA
;
A
#
# COMPACT_ATOMS: atom_id res chain seq x y z
N MET A 1 46.69 57.17 3.39
CA MET A 1 46.03 55.85 3.34
C MET A 1 45.34 55.61 4.67
N THR A 2 44.14 55.04 4.64
CA THR A 2 43.37 54.50 5.80
C THR A 2 42.48 55.49 6.55
N VAL A 3 41.17 55.38 6.28
CA VAL A 3 40.07 56.15 6.88
C VAL A 3 39.47 55.39 8.06
N LYS A 4 39.15 56.14 9.12
CA LYS A 4 38.30 55.73 10.24
C LYS A 4 37.20 56.79 10.43
N ARG A 5 36.00 56.31 10.77
CA ARG A 5 34.98 56.87 11.69
C ARG A 5 33.89 57.85 11.21
N PHE A 6 32.64 57.41 11.50
CA PHE A 6 31.51 58.06 12.21
C PHE A 6 30.24 58.55 11.46
N LEU A 7 29.11 58.02 11.98
CA LEU A 7 27.69 58.45 12.08
C LEU A 7 27.16 59.67 11.31
N PHE A 8 25.93 59.54 10.79
CA PHE A 8 24.92 60.61 10.80
C PHE A 8 23.46 60.06 10.81
N PHE A 9 22.60 60.75 11.57
CA PHE A 9 21.13 60.60 11.71
C PHE A 9 20.40 61.50 10.68
N GLY A 10 19.16 61.18 10.27
CA GLY A 10 18.30 62.13 9.56
C GLY A 10 16.96 61.57 9.05
N PHE A 11 15.88 61.99 9.71
CA PHE A 11 14.46 61.76 9.41
C PHE A 11 13.99 62.40 8.08
N PHE A 12 13.04 61.77 7.35
CA PHE A 12 12.04 62.47 6.55
C PHE A 12 10.74 61.65 6.42
N ALA A 13 9.61 62.31 6.69
CA ALA A 13 8.25 61.78 6.61
C ALA A 13 7.72 61.80 5.17
N VAL A 14 6.85 60.85 4.81
CA VAL A 14 6.01 60.90 3.60
C VAL A 14 4.58 60.46 3.91
N LEU A 15 3.64 61.26 3.38
CA LEU A 15 2.20 61.26 3.60
C LEU A 15 1.45 60.02 3.06
N PHE A 16 0.32 59.76 3.73
CA PHE A 16 -0.79 58.89 3.33
C PHE A 16 -1.41 59.26 1.97
N PHE A 17 -1.67 58.24 1.14
CA PHE A 17 -2.73 58.26 0.13
C PHE A 17 -3.65 57.06 0.35
N LEU A 18 -4.92 57.32 0.68
CA LEU A 18 -5.98 56.32 0.65
C LEU A 18 -6.34 56.02 -0.82
N GLY A 19 -6.14 54.77 -1.24
CA GLY A 19 -6.77 54.19 -2.42
C GLY A 19 -7.60 52.99 -1.99
N ALA A 20 -8.92 53.14 -1.99
CA ALA A 20 -9.84 52.02 -1.77
C ALA A 20 -9.75 51.08 -2.98
N VAL A 21 -9.10 49.92 -2.80
CA VAL A 21 -9.21 48.80 -3.73
C VAL A 21 -10.22 47.83 -3.13
N CYS A 22 -11.43 47.83 -3.68
CA CYS A 22 -12.38 46.73 -3.53
C CYS A 22 -11.76 45.48 -4.16
N GLY A 23 -10.99 44.72 -3.38
CA GLY A 23 -10.60 43.37 -3.73
C GLY A 23 -11.81 42.47 -3.61
N GLY A 24 -12.47 42.17 -4.74
CA GLY A 24 -13.35 41.01 -4.81
C GLY A 24 -12.53 39.78 -4.45
N ALA A 25 -12.91 39.10 -3.37
CA ALA A 25 -12.40 37.77 -3.09
C ALA A 25 -12.80 36.90 -4.28
N VAL A 26 -11.83 36.51 -5.09
CA VAL A 26 -11.99 35.40 -6.02
C VAL A 26 -12.26 34.20 -5.13
N ALA A 27 -13.49 33.69 -5.16
CA ALA A 27 -13.80 32.41 -4.53
C ALA A 27 -12.79 31.42 -5.08
N ALA A 28 -11.99 30.81 -4.21
CA ALA A 28 -11.22 29.65 -4.61
C ALA A 28 -12.24 28.62 -5.12
N ASP A 29 -12.11 28.20 -6.37
CA ASP A 29 -12.97 27.16 -6.92
C ASP A 29 -12.98 25.98 -5.94
N ALA A 30 -14.16 25.46 -5.66
CA ALA A 30 -14.27 24.27 -4.82
C ALA A 30 -13.37 23.19 -5.42
N PRO A 31 -12.54 22.50 -4.62
CA PRO A 31 -11.63 21.49 -5.15
C PRO A 31 -12.43 20.48 -5.98
N GLU A 32 -11.92 20.10 -7.16
CA GLU A 32 -12.57 19.12 -8.01
C GLU A 32 -12.65 17.76 -7.32
N TRP A 33 -13.69 16.98 -7.62
CA TRP A 33 -13.80 15.60 -7.14
C TRP A 33 -12.69 14.75 -7.72
N GLY A 34 -12.17 13.80 -6.95
CA GLY A 34 -11.14 12.88 -7.48
C GLY A 34 -11.65 12.08 -8.67
N GLU A 35 -10.78 11.84 -9.66
CA GLU A 35 -11.08 10.98 -10.83
C GLU A 35 -11.32 9.52 -10.41
N GLY A 36 -10.73 9.09 -9.30
CA GLY A 36 -10.82 7.72 -8.79
C GLY A 36 -9.85 6.78 -9.50
N LEU A 37 -10.18 5.49 -9.51
CA LEU A 37 -9.39 4.43 -10.11
C LEU A 37 -9.48 4.45 -11.64
N THR A 38 -8.38 4.14 -12.31
CA THR A 38 -8.35 3.89 -13.75
C THR A 38 -8.97 2.52 -14.10
N ASP A 39 -9.32 2.31 -15.38
CA ASP A 39 -9.82 1.00 -15.85
C ASP A 39 -8.83 -0.13 -15.57
N ARG A 40 -7.52 0.17 -15.66
CA ARG A 40 -6.45 -0.78 -15.36
C ARG A 40 -6.44 -1.16 -13.88
N GLU A 41 -6.56 -0.20 -12.98
CA GLU A 41 -6.64 -0.45 -11.53
C GLU A 41 -7.91 -1.23 -11.16
N LEU A 42 -9.05 -0.90 -11.77
CA LEU A 42 -10.30 -1.65 -11.59
C LEU A 42 -10.17 -3.11 -12.03
N ALA A 43 -9.55 -3.37 -13.18
CA ALA A 43 -9.32 -4.74 -13.67
C ALA A 43 -8.34 -5.52 -12.78
N ILE A 44 -7.32 -4.86 -12.21
CA ILE A 44 -6.42 -5.48 -11.23
C ILE A 44 -7.15 -5.76 -9.91
N GLN A 45 -7.99 -4.82 -9.45
CA GLN A 45 -8.81 -5.00 -8.26
C GLN A 45 -9.76 -6.20 -8.40
N GLN A 46 -10.39 -6.35 -9.57
CA GLN A 46 -11.21 -7.51 -9.93
C GLN A 46 -10.40 -8.81 -9.86
N TRP A 47 -9.19 -8.82 -10.43
CA TRP A 47 -8.30 -9.97 -10.38
C TRP A 47 -7.94 -10.39 -8.94
N PHE A 48 -7.64 -9.42 -8.07
CA PHE A 48 -7.41 -9.70 -6.65
C PHE A 48 -8.64 -10.21 -5.92
N SER A 49 -9.84 -9.72 -6.24
CA SER A 49 -11.08 -10.27 -5.67
C SER A 49 -11.26 -11.75 -6.00
N ARG A 50 -10.94 -12.15 -7.24
CA ARG A 50 -10.97 -13.56 -7.68
C ARG A 50 -10.01 -14.43 -6.86
N LEU A 51 -8.78 -13.98 -6.65
CA LEU A 51 -7.76 -14.73 -5.90
C LEU A 51 -8.04 -14.83 -4.39
N THR A 52 -8.76 -13.87 -3.83
CA THR A 52 -8.97 -13.76 -2.39
C THR A 52 -10.31 -14.37 -1.97
N PHE A 53 -11.27 -13.55 -1.55
CA PHE A 53 -12.50 -14.02 -0.92
C PHE A 53 -13.44 -14.77 -1.88
N MET A 54 -13.35 -14.55 -3.20
CA MET A 54 -14.24 -15.21 -4.16
C MET A 54 -13.90 -16.68 -4.40
N GLN A 55 -12.67 -17.11 -4.15
CA GLN A 55 -12.26 -18.52 -4.20
C GLN A 55 -12.59 -19.29 -2.91
N GLY A 56 -12.93 -18.57 -1.83
CA GLY A 56 -13.09 -19.13 -0.50
C GLY A 56 -11.76 -19.47 0.17
N HIS A 57 -11.81 -19.65 1.49
CA HIS A 57 -10.63 -19.84 2.34
C HIS A 57 -10.15 -21.31 2.41
N GLU A 58 -11.11 -22.25 2.38
CA GLU A 58 -10.90 -23.69 2.61
C GLU A 58 -10.55 -24.49 1.34
N SER A 59 -10.73 -23.91 0.16
CA SER A 59 -10.40 -24.52 -1.12
C SER A 59 -8.89 -24.70 -1.29
N ALA A 60 -8.48 -25.50 -2.28
CA ALA A 60 -7.11 -25.42 -2.77
C ALA A 60 -6.85 -23.95 -3.15
N TRP A 61 -5.73 -23.39 -2.72
CA TRP A 61 -5.35 -21.99 -3.00
C TRP A 61 -4.95 -21.86 -4.48
N GLU A 62 -5.91 -22.07 -5.37
CA GLU A 62 -5.75 -22.06 -6.82
C GLU A 62 -5.35 -20.67 -7.32
N GLY A 63 -4.41 -20.61 -8.25
CA GLY A 63 -3.81 -19.36 -8.73
C GLY A 63 -2.68 -18.85 -7.85
N TRP A 64 -2.62 -19.20 -6.56
CA TRP A 64 -1.47 -18.90 -5.71
C TRP A 64 -0.30 -19.82 -6.07
N HIS A 65 0.91 -19.24 -6.13
CA HIS A 65 2.12 -20.03 -6.37
C HIS A 65 2.55 -20.75 -5.09
N ASP A 66 2.70 -22.07 -5.14
CA ASP A 66 3.22 -22.88 -4.04
C ASP A 66 4.32 -23.82 -4.54
N ASP A 67 5.53 -23.68 -4.00
CA ASP A 67 6.64 -24.60 -4.26
C ASP A 67 6.74 -25.71 -3.18
N GLY A 68 5.85 -25.68 -2.19
CA GLY A 68 5.77 -26.62 -1.07
C GLY A 68 6.81 -26.40 0.03
N LYS A 69 7.70 -25.41 -0.09
CA LYS A 69 8.78 -25.17 0.88
C LYS A 69 8.50 -23.96 1.76
N GLN A 70 7.88 -22.93 1.20
CA GLN A 70 7.63 -21.65 1.89
C GLN A 70 8.91 -21.01 2.44
N LEU A 71 10.04 -21.31 1.81
CA LEU A 71 11.32 -20.63 2.00
C LEU A 71 11.45 -19.58 0.89
N ASP A 72 12.29 -18.55 1.09
CA ASP A 72 12.55 -17.48 0.11
C ASP A 72 11.32 -16.62 -0.32
N VAL A 73 11.51 -15.76 -1.32
CA VAL A 73 10.56 -14.74 -1.81
C VAL A 73 9.38 -15.27 -2.62
N THR A 74 9.42 -16.54 -3.00
CA THR A 74 8.30 -17.20 -3.70
C THR A 74 7.18 -17.61 -2.75
N ALA A 75 7.46 -17.62 -1.45
CA ALA A 75 6.52 -18.03 -0.41
C ALA A 75 5.23 -17.18 -0.38
N PHE A 76 4.14 -17.80 0.08
CA PHE A 76 2.81 -17.20 0.14
C PHE A 76 2.77 -15.84 0.84
N ARG A 77 3.56 -15.69 1.92
CA ARG A 77 3.61 -14.45 2.71
C ARG A 77 3.91 -13.20 1.88
N TYR A 78 4.68 -13.31 0.81
CA TYR A 78 4.95 -12.17 -0.08
C TYR A 78 3.80 -11.92 -1.04
N GLN A 79 3.24 -12.98 -1.62
CA GLN A 79 2.10 -12.90 -2.52
C GLN A 79 0.91 -12.23 -1.82
N PHE A 80 0.61 -12.67 -0.58
CA PHE A 80 -0.46 -12.09 0.22
C PHE A 80 -0.19 -10.64 0.60
N ALA A 81 1.02 -10.35 1.08
CA ALA A 81 1.31 -9.02 1.57
C ALA A 81 1.37 -7.98 0.47
N PHE A 82 2.06 -8.25 -0.63
CA PHE A 82 2.12 -7.31 -1.75
C PHE A 82 0.78 -7.15 -2.46
N GLY A 83 0.01 -8.24 -2.62
CA GLY A 83 -1.37 -8.16 -3.10
C GLY A 83 -2.22 -7.26 -2.20
N GLY A 84 -2.16 -7.46 -0.88
CA GLY A 84 -2.86 -6.64 0.09
C GLY A 84 -2.44 -5.17 0.10
N TYR A 85 -1.16 -4.86 -0.10
CA TYR A 85 -0.69 -3.48 -0.21
C TYR A 85 -1.22 -2.78 -1.47
N GLY A 86 -1.29 -3.50 -2.59
CA GLY A 86 -1.95 -3.02 -3.81
C GLY A 86 -3.43 -2.71 -3.57
N CYS A 87 -4.17 -3.64 -2.95
CA CYS A 87 -5.58 -3.44 -2.59
C CYS A 87 -5.78 -2.24 -1.66
N ALA A 88 -4.93 -2.10 -0.63
CA ALA A 88 -5.01 -1.00 0.32
C ALA A 88 -4.71 0.36 -0.33
N ALA A 89 -3.72 0.43 -1.24
CA ALA A 89 -3.39 1.64 -1.98
C ALA A 89 -4.53 2.07 -2.91
N MET A 90 -5.13 1.14 -3.66
CA MET A 90 -6.31 1.44 -4.48
C MET A 90 -7.50 1.88 -3.63
N ALA A 91 -7.76 1.23 -2.49
CA ALA A 91 -8.84 1.62 -1.59
C ALA A 91 -8.64 3.00 -0.95
N ALA A 92 -7.39 3.49 -0.85
CA ALA A 92 -7.13 4.84 -0.40
C ALA A 92 -7.69 5.91 -1.37
N GLN A 93 -7.88 5.57 -2.65
CA GLN A 93 -8.49 6.42 -3.69
C GLN A 93 -10.02 6.40 -3.67
N THR A 94 -10.63 5.47 -2.95
CA THR A 94 -12.09 5.36 -2.77
C THR A 94 -12.47 5.40 -1.28
N PRO A 95 -12.10 6.46 -0.52
CA PRO A 95 -12.21 6.47 0.94
C PRO A 95 -13.61 6.21 1.49
N ALA A 96 -14.67 6.55 0.73
CA ALA A 96 -16.06 6.30 1.12
C ALA A 96 -16.61 4.94 0.65
N TYR A 97 -15.80 4.05 0.07
CA TYR A 97 -16.15 2.68 -0.30
C TYR A 97 -15.10 1.69 0.24
N ARG A 98 -15.47 0.94 1.28
CA ARG A 98 -14.53 0.10 2.06
C ARG A 98 -14.84 -1.39 2.02
N ASP A 99 -16.05 -1.77 1.62
CA ASP A 99 -16.54 -3.15 1.61
C ASP A 99 -15.63 -4.11 0.83
N LEU A 100 -15.14 -3.68 -0.33
CA LEU A 100 -14.28 -4.53 -1.16
C LEU A 100 -12.92 -4.81 -0.49
N VAL A 101 -12.23 -3.76 -0.03
CA VAL A 101 -10.92 -3.91 0.59
C VAL A 101 -11.02 -4.63 1.94
N GLU A 102 -12.13 -4.46 2.66
CA GLU A 102 -12.41 -5.23 3.88
C GLU A 102 -12.41 -6.73 3.58
N ARG A 103 -13.15 -7.18 2.57
CA ARG A 103 -13.20 -8.59 2.18
C ARG A 103 -11.85 -9.12 1.69
N GLN A 104 -11.15 -8.36 0.85
CA GLN A 104 -9.83 -8.74 0.33
C GLN A 104 -8.78 -8.86 1.44
N LEU A 105 -8.63 -7.84 2.28
CA LEU A 105 -7.63 -7.85 3.34
C LEU A 105 -7.94 -8.87 4.43
N ARG A 106 -9.22 -9.09 4.76
CA ARG A 106 -9.64 -10.14 5.70
C ARG A 106 -9.19 -11.52 5.25
N ASP A 107 -9.52 -11.91 4.01
CA ASP A 107 -9.12 -13.20 3.46
C ASP A 107 -7.58 -13.34 3.42
N LEU A 108 -6.85 -12.29 3.02
CA LEU A 108 -5.38 -12.27 3.02
C LEU A 108 -4.78 -12.40 4.42
N CYS A 109 -5.33 -11.72 5.43
CA CYS A 109 -4.89 -11.84 6.82
C CYS A 109 -5.15 -13.25 7.36
N GLU A 110 -6.30 -13.84 7.05
CA GLU A 110 -6.65 -15.21 7.43
C GLU A 110 -5.68 -16.22 6.78
N ARG A 111 -5.35 -16.06 5.49
CA ARG A 111 -4.34 -16.91 4.83
C ARG A 111 -2.94 -16.71 5.38
N MET A 112 -2.59 -15.49 5.77
CA MET A 112 -1.30 -15.22 6.41
C MET A 112 -1.14 -15.98 7.72
N VAL A 113 -2.20 -16.13 8.52
CA VAL A 113 -2.15 -16.88 9.79
C VAL A 113 -2.30 -18.39 9.65
N ASP A 114 -2.75 -18.88 8.49
CA ASP A 114 -2.81 -20.31 8.18
C ASP A 114 -1.41 -20.94 8.23
N ARG A 115 -1.33 -22.12 8.85
CA ARG A 115 -0.08 -22.90 9.02
C ARG A 115 0.67 -23.13 7.72
N ARG A 116 -0.04 -23.29 6.59
CA ARG A 116 0.55 -23.44 5.25
C ARG A 116 1.48 -22.29 4.89
N THR A 117 1.32 -21.11 5.48
CA THR A 117 2.13 -19.93 5.20
C THR A 117 3.40 -19.86 6.06
N TRP A 118 3.35 -20.37 7.29
CA TRP A 118 4.40 -20.15 8.29
C TRP A 118 5.08 -21.42 8.81
N PHE A 119 4.73 -22.62 8.33
CA PHE A 119 5.32 -23.86 8.84
C PHE A 119 6.85 -23.94 8.71
N TYR A 120 7.42 -23.18 7.79
CA TYR A 120 8.86 -23.09 7.57
C TYR A 120 9.65 -22.65 8.81
N VAL A 121 9.02 -22.02 9.82
CA VAL A 121 9.72 -21.49 11.00
C VAL A 121 10.52 -22.53 11.79
N THR A 122 10.08 -23.80 11.75
CA THR A 122 10.81 -24.92 12.36
C THR A 122 12.11 -25.28 11.63
N THR A 123 12.32 -24.75 10.43
CA THR A 123 13.59 -24.85 9.68
C THR A 123 14.65 -23.89 10.22
N TYR A 124 14.24 -22.73 10.76
CA TYR A 124 15.16 -21.69 11.23
C TYR A 124 15.35 -21.68 12.75
N TRP A 125 14.29 -21.92 13.53
CA TRP A 125 14.33 -21.80 14.98
C TRP A 125 13.88 -23.09 15.66
N ASN A 126 14.54 -23.41 16.79
CA ASN A 126 14.18 -24.54 17.64
C ASN A 126 13.31 -24.07 18.81
N TYR A 127 12.08 -24.56 18.86
CA TYR A 127 11.09 -24.20 19.89
C TYR A 127 11.02 -25.21 21.06
N GLY A 128 11.81 -26.28 21.03
CA GLY A 128 11.76 -27.34 22.03
C GLY A 128 10.37 -27.99 22.09
N GLU A 129 9.82 -28.11 23.30
CA GLU A 129 8.47 -28.67 23.53
C GLU A 129 7.33 -27.66 23.29
N ASN A 130 7.64 -26.37 23.18
CA ASN A 130 6.64 -25.33 22.95
C ASN A 130 6.05 -25.42 21.54
N PRO A 131 4.79 -24.95 21.33
CA PRO A 131 4.27 -24.74 19.98
C PRO A 131 5.22 -23.84 19.18
N PRO A 132 5.52 -24.17 17.90
CA PRO A 132 6.22 -23.24 17.02
C PRO A 132 5.47 -21.90 16.94
N ASP A 133 6.22 -20.81 17.07
CA ASP A 133 5.67 -19.46 17.11
C ASP A 133 6.39 -18.59 16.07
N PRO A 134 5.72 -18.23 14.96
CA PRO A 134 6.34 -17.49 13.88
C PRO A 134 6.64 -16.02 14.20
N CYS A 135 6.18 -15.51 15.35
CA CYS A 135 6.37 -14.14 15.80
C CYS A 135 7.29 -14.00 17.02
N LEU A 136 7.80 -15.11 17.56
CA LEU A 136 8.59 -15.10 18.79
C LEU A 136 10.02 -14.58 18.61
N TYR A 137 10.70 -15.03 17.54
CA TYR A 137 12.11 -14.75 17.30
C TYR A 137 12.31 -14.19 15.91
N GLU A 138 13.05 -13.10 15.81
CA GLU A 138 13.54 -12.53 14.57
C GLU A 138 12.38 -12.44 13.56
N ASN A 139 12.48 -13.13 12.42
CA ASN A 139 11.42 -13.34 11.44
C ASN A 139 10.65 -12.06 11.08
N VAL A 140 11.34 -10.92 11.09
CA VAL A 140 10.71 -9.59 10.92
C VAL A 140 9.93 -9.49 9.62
N MET A 141 10.38 -10.24 8.61
CA MET A 141 9.70 -10.38 7.35
C MET A 141 8.27 -10.88 7.56
N TYR A 142 8.07 -12.05 8.15
CA TYR A 142 6.72 -12.56 8.36
C TYR A 142 5.89 -11.68 9.30
N THR A 143 6.40 -11.38 10.50
CA THR A 143 5.63 -10.63 11.50
C THR A 143 5.39 -9.18 11.09
N GLY A 144 6.35 -8.55 10.41
CA GLY A 144 6.21 -7.21 9.86
C GLY A 144 5.12 -7.15 8.80
N HIS A 145 5.14 -8.05 7.81
CA HIS A 145 4.10 -8.08 6.78
C HIS A 145 2.71 -8.42 7.34
N LEU A 146 2.63 -9.41 8.25
CA LEU A 146 1.39 -9.79 8.93
C LEU A 146 0.76 -8.61 9.66
N THR A 147 1.55 -7.96 10.53
CA THR A 147 1.05 -6.84 11.33
C THR A 147 0.71 -5.63 10.47
N GLN A 148 1.47 -5.36 9.40
CA GLN A 148 1.15 -4.27 8.48
C GLN A 148 -0.17 -4.51 7.75
N LEU A 149 -0.44 -5.74 7.27
CA LEU A 149 -1.73 -6.06 6.64
C LEU A 149 -2.90 -5.88 7.62
N MET A 150 -2.78 -6.41 8.83
CA MET A 150 -3.81 -6.29 9.86
C MET A 150 -4.04 -4.82 10.24
N LEU A 151 -2.98 -4.02 10.40
CA LEU A 151 -3.11 -2.60 10.70
C LEU A 151 -3.72 -1.80 9.55
N LEU A 152 -3.41 -2.14 8.29
CA LEU A 152 -4.09 -1.53 7.13
C LEU A 152 -5.57 -1.91 7.10
N TYR A 153 -5.92 -3.15 7.45
CA TYR A 153 -7.32 -3.57 7.61
C TYR A 153 -8.01 -2.71 8.67
N GLU A 154 -7.46 -2.64 9.89
CA GLU A 154 -8.08 -1.87 10.99
C GLU A 154 -8.16 -0.36 10.67
N LEU A 155 -7.13 0.20 10.03
CA LEU A 155 -7.12 1.59 9.58
C LEU A 155 -8.24 1.88 8.58
N LEU A 156 -8.36 1.06 7.53
CA LEU A 156 -9.31 1.27 6.44
C LEU A 156 -10.75 1.01 6.88
N THR A 157 -10.99 -0.06 7.63
CA THR A 157 -12.35 -0.55 7.91
C THR A 157 -12.90 -0.01 9.23
N GLY A 158 -12.03 0.17 10.24
CA GLY A 158 -12.42 0.43 11.62
C GLY A 158 -12.81 -0.82 12.40
N ASP A 159 -12.75 -1.99 11.78
CA ASP A 159 -12.95 -3.26 12.46
C ASP A 159 -11.65 -3.66 13.18
N LEU A 160 -11.69 -3.62 14.51
CA LEU A 160 -10.54 -3.83 15.39
C LEU A 160 -10.35 -5.29 15.83
N ARG A 161 -10.91 -6.27 15.11
CA ARG A 161 -10.90 -7.69 15.53
C ARG A 161 -9.52 -8.25 15.86
N TYR A 162 -8.46 -7.83 15.15
CA TYR A 162 -7.12 -8.37 15.38
C TYR A 162 -6.50 -7.78 16.65
N SER A 163 -6.91 -6.57 17.01
CA SER A 163 -6.55 -5.91 18.26
C SER A 163 -7.41 -6.37 19.45
N THR A 164 -8.71 -6.63 19.26
CA THR A 164 -9.63 -7.01 20.35
C THR A 164 -9.63 -8.52 20.61
N ASP A 165 -9.90 -9.31 19.58
CA ASP A 165 -10.14 -10.75 19.68
C ASP A 165 -8.85 -11.53 19.38
N GLY A 166 -8.01 -10.99 18.49
CA GLY A 166 -6.76 -11.62 18.09
C GLY A 166 -6.95 -12.80 17.14
N TRP A 167 -5.93 -13.65 17.08
CA TRP A 167 -5.92 -14.89 16.30
C TRP A 167 -5.08 -15.97 16.99
N ASP A 168 -5.28 -17.21 16.58
CA ASP A 168 -4.48 -18.34 17.04
C ASP A 168 -3.57 -18.83 15.90
N PHE A 169 -2.27 -18.93 16.15
CA PHE A 169 -1.40 -19.77 15.33
C PHE A 169 -1.59 -21.22 15.77
N VAL A 170 -2.19 -22.03 14.91
CA VAL A 170 -2.48 -23.44 15.20
C VAL A 170 -1.44 -24.32 14.49
N TRP A 171 -0.65 -25.05 15.27
CA TRP A 171 0.25 -26.08 14.79
C TRP A 171 -0.46 -27.43 14.60
N GLU A 172 0.29 -28.41 14.13
CA GLU A 172 -0.12 -29.81 14.14
C GLU A 172 -0.56 -30.24 15.54
N GLU A 173 -1.53 -31.17 15.58
CA GLU A 173 -2.09 -31.74 16.82
C GLU A 173 -2.85 -30.71 17.70
N GLY A 174 -3.15 -29.53 17.17
CA GLY A 174 -3.96 -28.50 17.85
C GLY A 174 -3.19 -27.67 18.88
N ARG A 175 -1.87 -27.80 18.96
CA ARG A 175 -1.04 -26.92 19.79
C ARG A 175 -1.13 -25.50 19.23
N LYS A 176 -1.46 -24.52 20.07
CA LYS A 176 -1.75 -23.16 19.61
C LYS A 176 -1.08 -22.07 20.42
N THR A 177 -0.74 -20.98 19.75
CA THR A 177 -0.24 -19.75 20.36
C THR A 177 -1.15 -18.58 19.98
N HIS A 178 -1.78 -17.98 20.99
CA HIS A 178 -2.67 -16.84 20.80
C HIS A 178 -1.89 -15.52 20.67
N TYR A 179 -2.33 -14.67 19.74
CA TYR A 179 -1.81 -13.33 19.52
C TYR A 179 -2.93 -12.30 19.40
N THR A 180 -2.70 -11.12 19.96
CA THR A 180 -3.37 -9.89 19.54
C THR A 180 -2.40 -9.07 18.70
N LEU A 181 -2.93 -8.11 17.95
CA LEU A 181 -2.14 -7.22 17.12
C LEU A 181 -1.11 -6.45 17.96
N ASP A 182 -1.50 -5.89 19.11
CA ASP A 182 -0.58 -5.24 20.06
C ASP A 182 0.52 -6.20 20.54
N LYS A 183 0.20 -7.47 20.86
CA LYS A 183 1.22 -8.44 21.29
C LYS A 183 2.28 -8.65 20.20
N ALA A 184 1.86 -8.80 18.94
CA ALA A 184 2.78 -8.99 17.82
C ALA A 184 3.64 -7.74 17.55
N VAL A 185 3.02 -6.56 17.49
CA VAL A 185 3.73 -5.30 17.22
C VAL A 185 4.64 -4.90 18.38
N ARG A 186 4.22 -5.09 19.64
CA ARG A 186 5.08 -4.91 20.81
C ARG A 186 6.28 -5.84 20.77
N GLY A 187 6.09 -7.10 20.37
CA GLY A 187 7.18 -8.06 20.18
C GLY A 187 8.23 -7.56 19.19
N LEU A 188 7.81 -7.08 18.01
CA LEU A 188 8.71 -6.44 17.05
C LEU A 188 9.44 -5.23 17.66
N ARG A 189 8.71 -4.37 18.37
CA ARG A 189 9.27 -3.17 19.00
C ARG A 189 10.35 -3.52 20.02
N ASP A 190 10.12 -4.54 20.84
CA ASP A 190 11.07 -4.99 21.86
C ASP A 190 12.32 -5.62 21.22
N GLN A 191 12.15 -6.38 20.13
CA GLN A 191 13.28 -6.88 19.34
C GLN A 191 14.10 -5.74 18.72
N SER A 192 13.44 -4.72 18.16
CA SER A 192 14.13 -3.53 17.62
C SER A 192 14.91 -2.79 18.72
N LYS A 193 14.34 -2.63 19.92
CA LYS A 193 15.06 -2.03 21.06
C LYS A 193 16.28 -2.84 21.47
N ALA A 194 16.14 -4.16 21.55
CA ALA A 194 17.21 -5.07 21.94
C ALA A 194 18.31 -5.21 20.87
N SER A 195 17.98 -5.02 19.59
CA SER A 195 18.94 -5.06 18.49
C SER A 195 20.04 -4.01 18.67
N PRO A 196 21.32 -4.34 18.45
CA PRO A 196 22.42 -3.37 18.42
C PRO A 196 22.25 -2.25 17.39
N THR A 197 21.59 -2.54 16.27
CA THR A 197 21.42 -1.63 15.14
C THR A 197 20.05 -0.93 15.11
N GLY A 198 19.09 -1.43 15.89
CA GLY A 198 17.68 -1.07 15.77
C GLY A 198 16.92 -1.90 14.73
N GLY A 199 17.62 -2.56 13.80
CA GLY A 199 17.02 -3.46 12.82
C GLY A 199 16.79 -4.86 13.39
N ILE A 200 15.66 -5.46 13.06
CA ILE A 200 15.27 -6.81 13.47
C ILE A 200 15.77 -7.79 12.39
N CYS A 201 16.26 -8.95 12.82
CA CYS A 201 16.69 -9.99 11.88
C CYS A 201 15.48 -10.63 11.18
N CYS A 202 15.67 -11.03 9.93
CA CYS A 202 14.72 -11.81 9.13
C CYS A 202 15.01 -13.30 9.36
N GLU A 203 16.03 -13.83 8.70
CA GLU A 203 16.67 -15.10 9.02
C GLU A 203 17.62 -14.93 10.22
N PRO A 204 18.02 -16.04 10.88
CA PRO A 204 18.93 -15.99 12.02
C PRO A 204 20.17 -15.13 11.80
N GLY A 205 20.26 -14.03 12.53
CA GLY A 205 21.35 -13.07 12.49
C GLY A 205 21.46 -12.17 11.25
N LEU A 206 20.53 -12.25 10.29
CA LEU A 206 20.57 -11.46 9.06
C LEU A 206 19.54 -10.33 9.06
N VAL A 207 20.02 -9.10 8.85
CA VAL A 207 19.19 -7.89 8.78
C VAL A 207 19.10 -7.40 7.34
N PHE A 208 17.88 -7.09 6.91
CA PHE A 208 17.57 -6.57 5.58
C PHE A 208 16.79 -5.27 5.73
N SER A 209 17.19 -4.23 4.98
CA SER A 209 16.50 -2.94 5.01
C SER A 209 15.07 -3.03 4.47
N ALA A 210 14.87 -3.81 3.42
CA ALA A 210 13.57 -4.09 2.82
C ALA A 210 12.60 -4.75 3.82
N CYS A 211 13.02 -5.81 4.51
CA CYS A 211 12.18 -6.50 5.49
C CYS A 211 11.80 -5.59 6.67
N ASN A 212 12.75 -4.78 7.14
CA ASN A 212 12.50 -3.85 8.26
C ASN A 212 11.59 -2.67 7.88
N ALA A 213 11.40 -2.37 6.59
CA ALA A 213 10.47 -1.34 6.17
C ALA A 213 9.03 -1.67 6.61
N HIS A 214 8.68 -2.95 6.64
CA HIS A 214 7.35 -3.42 7.02
C HIS A 214 7.10 -3.34 8.52
N SER A 215 8.05 -3.75 9.37
CA SER A 215 7.93 -3.56 10.82
C SER A 215 7.90 -2.08 11.21
N ALA A 216 8.70 -1.24 10.53
CA ALA A 216 8.72 0.19 10.79
C ALA A 216 7.39 0.86 10.41
N ALA A 217 6.78 0.43 9.29
CA ALA A 217 5.43 0.82 8.91
C ALA A 217 4.38 0.35 9.93
N SER A 218 4.48 -0.88 10.43
CA SER A 218 3.59 -1.39 11.49
C SER A 218 3.64 -0.54 12.75
N PHE A 219 4.80 -0.04 13.16
CA PHE A 219 4.85 0.86 14.33
C PHE A 219 4.12 2.18 14.08
N VAL A 220 4.30 2.79 12.90
CA VAL A 220 3.62 4.04 12.53
C VAL A 220 2.10 3.84 12.49
N LEU A 221 1.65 2.77 11.85
CA LEU A 221 0.22 2.46 11.74
C LEU A 221 -0.39 2.10 13.10
N HIS A 222 0.32 1.38 13.97
CA HIS A 222 -0.18 1.03 15.29
C HIS A 222 -0.34 2.27 16.18
N ASP A 223 0.62 3.20 16.14
CA ASP A 223 0.51 4.48 16.82
C ASP A 223 -0.69 5.29 16.29
N LEU A 224 -0.91 5.26 14.98
CA LEU A 224 -2.03 5.94 14.33
C LEU A 224 -3.39 5.36 14.74
N VAL A 225 -3.54 4.04 14.75
CA VAL A 225 -4.81 3.35 15.00
C VAL A 225 -5.14 3.26 16.50
N HIS A 226 -4.12 3.07 17.35
CA HIS A 226 -4.31 2.77 18.77
C HIS A 226 -3.79 3.85 19.73
N GLY A 227 -3.14 4.91 19.22
CA GLY A 227 -2.58 5.97 20.06
C GLY A 227 -1.38 5.53 20.91
N THR A 228 -0.63 4.53 20.46
CA THR A 228 0.63 4.11 21.10
C THR A 228 1.82 5.00 20.72
N ASP A 229 3.01 4.66 21.26
CA ASP A 229 4.30 5.27 20.91
C ASP A 229 5.36 4.18 20.64
N TYR A 230 5.08 3.34 19.65
CA TYR A 230 5.98 2.28 19.19
C TYR A 230 6.90 2.79 18.07
N ALA A 231 6.47 3.75 17.24
CA ALA A 231 7.26 4.30 16.15
C ALA A 231 8.50 5.08 16.64
N GLY A 232 8.57 5.44 17.93
CA GLY A 232 9.76 6.05 18.53
C GLY A 232 11.06 5.24 18.32
N VAL A 233 10.98 3.91 18.11
CA VAL A 233 12.17 3.09 17.80
C VAL A 233 12.67 3.23 16.37
N ASN A 234 11.84 3.73 15.45
CA ASN A 234 12.19 3.86 14.03
C ASN A 234 13.35 4.84 13.80
N GLN A 235 13.46 5.90 14.61
CA GLN A 235 14.52 6.90 14.40
C GLN A 235 15.91 6.27 14.54
N ARG A 236 16.13 5.45 15.56
CA ARG A 236 17.40 4.76 15.78
C ARG A 236 17.74 3.83 14.61
N TRP A 237 16.75 3.09 14.12
CA TRP A 237 16.92 2.22 12.96
C TRP A 237 17.24 3.02 11.69
N PHE A 238 16.48 4.09 11.42
CA PHE A 238 16.66 4.97 10.27
C PHE A 238 18.07 5.56 10.24
N ASP A 239 18.50 6.19 11.33
CA ASP A 239 19.82 6.83 11.44
C ASP A 239 20.96 5.85 11.19
N TRP A 240 20.81 4.62 11.70
CA TRP A 240 21.80 3.56 11.46
C TRP A 240 21.76 3.08 10.01
N MET A 241 20.57 2.81 9.47
CA MET A 241 20.36 2.28 8.13
C MET A 241 20.91 3.23 7.05
N ILE A 242 20.54 4.52 7.08
CA ILE A 242 20.90 5.47 6.02
C ILE A 242 22.42 5.69 5.88
N VAL A 243 23.21 5.34 6.90
CA VAL A 243 24.67 5.44 6.89
C VAL A 243 25.32 4.11 6.53
N ASN A 244 24.86 3.02 7.14
CA ASN A 244 25.56 1.73 7.09
C ASN A 244 25.11 0.85 5.91
N PHE A 245 23.83 0.91 5.54
CA PHE A 245 23.34 0.20 4.37
C PHE A 245 23.76 0.84 3.04
N ARG A 246 24.35 2.05 3.03
CA ARG A 246 24.89 2.67 1.82
C ARG A 246 25.92 1.75 1.16
N ASN A 247 25.70 1.34 -0.08
CA ASN A 247 26.67 0.54 -0.80
C ASN A 247 27.91 1.39 -1.12
N LYS A 248 29.08 0.94 -0.64
CA LYS A 248 30.38 1.60 -0.80
C LYS A 248 31.34 0.81 -1.70
N VAL A 249 30.88 -0.30 -2.30
CA VAL A 249 31.73 -1.10 -3.18
C VAL A 249 32.02 -0.29 -4.45
N PRO A 250 33.30 -0.09 -4.82
CA PRO A 250 33.62 0.60 -6.05
C PRO A 250 32.99 -0.11 -7.25
N LEU A 251 32.46 0.66 -8.21
CA LEU A 251 31.88 0.18 -9.47
C LEU A 251 30.54 -0.58 -9.37
N THR A 252 30.00 -0.80 -8.16
CA THR A 252 28.60 -1.22 -8.01
C THR A 252 27.67 -0.04 -8.30
N ARG A 253 26.50 -0.31 -8.87
CA ARG A 253 25.54 0.72 -9.30
C ARG A 253 24.44 0.96 -8.28
N GLU A 254 24.26 -0.01 -7.40
CA GLU A 254 23.19 -0.09 -6.43
C GLU A 254 23.39 0.92 -5.30
N PHE A 255 22.28 1.42 -4.77
CA PHE A 255 22.24 2.43 -3.72
C PHE A 255 22.55 1.80 -2.36
N LEU A 256 21.99 0.63 -2.06
CA LEU A 256 22.09 -0.05 -0.78
C LEU A 256 22.73 -1.44 -0.91
N TYR A 257 23.38 -1.88 0.17
CA TYR A 257 23.61 -3.29 0.40
C TYR A 257 22.27 -3.99 0.65
N ALA A 258 22.12 -5.25 0.26
CA ALA A 258 20.90 -6.00 0.55
C ALA A 258 20.88 -6.60 1.97
N ILE A 259 22.05 -7.00 2.48
CA ILE A 259 22.15 -7.87 3.67
C ILE A 259 23.26 -7.43 4.62
N TYR A 260 22.91 -7.31 5.90
CA TYR A 260 23.85 -7.18 7.02
C TYR A 260 23.83 -8.44 7.90
N ASP A 261 24.97 -9.09 8.06
CA ASP A 261 25.18 -10.18 9.02
C ASP A 261 25.53 -9.59 10.39
N GLN A 262 24.56 -9.58 11.30
CA GLN A 262 24.72 -8.99 12.62
C GLN A 262 25.68 -9.80 13.49
N GLY A 263 25.73 -11.13 13.33
CA GLY A 263 26.64 -11.99 14.08
C GLY A 263 28.10 -11.80 13.69
N LYS A 264 28.36 -11.50 12.41
CA LYS A 264 29.72 -11.23 11.89
C LYS A 264 30.09 -9.74 11.84
N GLY A 265 29.12 -8.85 12.01
CA GLY A 265 29.30 -7.41 11.84
C GLY A 265 29.68 -7.01 10.41
N PHE A 266 29.13 -7.71 9.41
CA PHE A 266 29.58 -7.62 8.01
C PHE A 266 28.42 -7.41 7.03
N PHE A 267 28.61 -6.52 6.05
CA PHE A 267 27.70 -6.37 4.92
C PHE A 267 28.16 -7.27 3.77
N TYR A 268 27.27 -8.13 3.29
CA TYR A 268 27.56 -8.87 2.07
C TYR A 268 27.63 -7.87 0.90
N PRO A 269 28.64 -7.96 0.01
CA PRO A 269 28.86 -7.01 -1.09
C PRO A 269 27.88 -7.27 -2.25
N VAL A 270 26.59 -7.32 -1.92
CA VAL A 270 25.50 -7.60 -2.83
C VAL A 270 24.46 -6.49 -2.68
N GLY A 271 23.97 -5.99 -3.82
CA GLY A 271 22.81 -5.11 -3.92
C GLY A 271 22.06 -5.41 -5.21
N ASP A 272 20.80 -4.96 -5.30
CA ASP A 272 20.01 -5.01 -6.52
C ASP A 272 19.09 -3.78 -6.58
N VAL A 273 18.81 -3.27 -7.79
CA VAL A 273 17.94 -2.11 -7.99
C VAL A 273 16.51 -2.35 -7.50
N GLY A 274 16.01 -3.58 -7.58
CA GLY A 274 14.72 -3.96 -7.01
C GLY A 274 14.74 -3.93 -5.49
N GLY A 275 15.81 -4.41 -4.85
CA GLY A 275 16.01 -4.31 -3.40
C GLY A 275 16.15 -2.87 -2.90
N ASP A 276 16.83 -2.01 -3.66
CA ASP A 276 16.88 -0.57 -3.41
C ASP A 276 15.46 0.03 -3.41
N CYS A 277 14.69 -0.24 -4.47
CA CYS A 277 13.35 0.30 -4.64
C CYS A 277 12.32 -0.33 -3.70
N TRP A 278 12.52 -1.56 -3.23
CA TRP A 278 11.72 -2.11 -2.13
C TRP A 278 11.96 -1.28 -0.87
N THR A 279 13.22 -1.11 -0.47
CA THR A 279 13.57 -0.36 0.74
C THR A 279 13.10 1.08 0.67
N LEU A 280 13.30 1.77 -0.45
CA LEU A 280 12.92 3.18 -0.61
C LEU A 280 11.40 3.34 -0.77
N GLY A 281 10.77 2.49 -1.59
CA GLY A 281 9.34 2.53 -1.86
C GLY A 281 8.50 2.29 -0.61
N PHE A 282 8.68 1.15 0.05
CA PHE A 282 7.98 0.85 1.30
C PHE A 282 8.60 1.55 2.53
N GLY A 283 9.77 2.18 2.35
CA GLY A 283 10.43 3.05 3.31
C GLY A 283 9.78 4.41 3.48
N ASN A 284 9.40 5.03 2.36
CA ASN A 284 8.90 6.39 2.29
C ASN A 284 7.77 6.71 3.29
N PRO A 285 6.79 5.81 3.54
CA PRO A 285 5.73 6.08 4.50
C PRO A 285 6.21 6.29 5.95
N TRP A 286 7.25 5.58 6.40
CA TRP A 286 7.71 5.64 7.80
C TRP A 286 8.98 6.47 8.00
N PHE A 287 9.72 6.80 6.93
CA PHE A 287 10.86 7.71 7.02
C PHE A 287 10.48 9.05 7.65
N PRO A 288 11.39 9.70 8.41
CA PRO A 288 11.12 11.00 9.03
C PRO A 288 10.68 12.06 8.00
N ASP A 289 11.31 12.06 6.83
CA ASP A 289 11.00 12.91 5.69
C ASP A 289 11.29 12.20 4.35
N THR A 290 11.03 12.88 3.24
CA THR A 290 11.14 12.32 1.87
C THR A 290 12.54 12.46 1.26
N SER A 291 13.50 13.06 1.97
CA SER A 291 14.83 13.37 1.43
C SER A 291 15.64 12.12 1.08
N PHE A 292 15.53 11.06 1.89
CA PHE A 292 16.25 9.82 1.64
C PHE A 292 15.70 9.08 0.42
N THR A 293 14.37 9.01 0.28
CA THR A 293 13.70 8.49 -0.93
C THR A 293 14.14 9.23 -2.17
N LYS A 294 14.09 10.58 -2.15
CA LYS A 294 14.51 11.42 -3.29
C LYS A 294 15.99 11.28 -3.62
N THR A 295 16.85 11.17 -2.60
CA THR A 295 18.29 10.94 -2.79
C THR A 295 18.57 9.58 -3.41
N GLY A 296 17.90 8.53 -2.92
CA GLY A 296 17.97 7.18 -3.48
C GLY A 296 17.48 7.11 -4.91
N TRP A 297 16.32 7.71 -5.19
CA TRP A 297 15.76 7.77 -6.53
C TRP A 297 16.69 8.48 -7.53
N LYS A 298 17.23 9.63 -7.13
CA LYS A 298 18.21 10.36 -7.95
C LYS A 298 19.44 9.51 -8.26
N HIS A 299 19.97 8.79 -7.28
CA HIS A 299 21.09 7.88 -7.49
C HIS A 299 20.74 6.76 -8.48
N ILE A 300 19.58 6.12 -8.32
CA ILE A 300 19.11 5.03 -9.19
C ILE A 300 18.95 5.53 -10.64
N CYS A 301 18.30 6.69 -10.83
CA CYS A 301 18.15 7.30 -12.15
C CYS A 301 19.49 7.56 -12.85
N GLN A 302 20.53 7.92 -12.09
CA GLN A 302 21.85 8.27 -12.63
C GLN A 302 22.77 7.06 -12.84
N ASN A 303 22.71 6.06 -11.96
CA ASN A 303 23.74 5.03 -11.87
C ASN A 303 23.26 3.64 -12.29
N ALA A 304 21.96 3.34 -12.22
CA ALA A 304 21.45 2.04 -12.62
C ALA A 304 21.74 1.76 -14.11
N ALA A 305 21.83 0.49 -14.46
CA ALA A 305 22.10 0.05 -15.82
C ALA A 305 20.84 0.11 -16.70
N TRP A 306 20.39 1.32 -17.02
CA TRP A 306 19.20 1.55 -17.84
C TRP A 306 19.36 1.06 -19.28
N VAL A 307 18.28 0.47 -19.80
CA VAL A 307 18.09 0.08 -21.19
C VAL A 307 16.77 0.65 -21.66
N GLU A 308 16.74 1.19 -22.88
CA GLU A 308 15.56 1.77 -23.52
C GLU A 308 15.21 0.91 -24.74
N PRO A 309 14.38 -0.14 -24.58
CA PRO A 309 14.13 -1.11 -25.65
C PRO A 309 13.22 -0.56 -26.76
N ALA A 310 12.41 0.44 -26.46
CA ALA A 310 11.49 1.10 -27.38
C ALA A 310 11.21 2.54 -26.90
N GLU A 311 10.62 3.36 -27.76
CA GLU A 311 10.20 4.73 -27.41
C GLU A 311 9.26 4.71 -26.19
N GLY A 312 9.56 5.55 -25.20
CA GLY A 312 8.77 5.64 -23.97
C GLY A 312 8.89 4.43 -23.03
N GLN A 313 9.77 3.46 -23.29
CA GLN A 313 10.00 2.30 -22.44
C GLN A 313 11.43 2.30 -21.88
N CYS A 314 11.61 1.87 -20.64
CA CYS A 314 12.92 1.58 -20.09
C CYS A 314 12.87 0.50 -19.00
N TYR A 315 14.01 -0.12 -18.73
CA TYR A 315 14.19 -1.01 -17.58
C TYR A 315 15.63 -0.92 -17.08
N ALA A 316 15.86 -1.22 -15.80
CA ALA A 316 17.19 -1.31 -15.21
C ALA A 316 17.65 -2.77 -15.20
N LYS A 317 18.88 -3.06 -15.66
CA LYS A 317 19.45 -4.41 -15.51
C LYS A 317 19.61 -4.75 -14.03
N ASN A 318 19.12 -5.92 -13.64
CA ASN A 318 19.23 -6.44 -12.28
C ASN A 318 20.59 -7.09 -12.03
N ASN A 319 20.96 -7.19 -10.76
CA ASN A 319 22.07 -8.02 -10.32
C ASN A 319 21.62 -9.49 -10.27
N LYS A 320 22.23 -10.34 -11.10
CA LYS A 320 21.89 -11.77 -11.19
C LYS A 320 22.44 -12.60 -10.03
N VAL A 321 23.32 -12.04 -9.19
CA VAL A 321 23.92 -12.74 -8.05
C VAL A 321 22.99 -12.73 -6.83
N ILE A 322 22.07 -11.76 -6.76
CA ILE A 322 21.04 -11.74 -5.72
C ILE A 322 19.91 -12.67 -6.13
N GLY A 323 19.77 -13.82 -5.48
CA GLY A 323 18.65 -14.74 -5.69
C GLY A 323 17.45 -14.53 -4.75
N CYS A 324 17.48 -13.53 -3.87
CA CYS A 324 16.48 -13.34 -2.82
C CYS A 324 16.19 -11.84 -2.57
N CYS A 325 14.96 -11.54 -2.15
CA CYS A 325 14.47 -10.23 -1.68
C CYS A 325 14.43 -9.10 -2.73
N GLY A 326 13.48 -9.19 -3.67
CA GLY A 326 13.18 -8.12 -4.64
C GLY A 326 14.15 -8.04 -5.81
N GLY A 327 15.20 -8.86 -5.80
CA GLY A 327 16.16 -9.05 -6.88
C GLY A 327 16.31 -10.54 -7.23
N GLY A 328 16.72 -10.79 -8.48
CA GLY A 328 17.10 -12.13 -8.97
C GLY A 328 16.58 -12.48 -10.35
N SER A 329 15.48 -11.85 -10.75
CA SER A 329 15.09 -11.76 -12.15
C SER A 329 14.90 -10.30 -12.55
N LEU A 330 15.13 -10.02 -13.84
CA LEU A 330 15.05 -8.68 -14.39
C LEU A 330 13.67 -8.06 -14.17
N ASN A 331 12.65 -8.81 -14.55
CA ASN A 331 11.24 -8.45 -14.51
C ASN A 331 10.73 -8.22 -13.08
N VAL A 332 11.11 -9.05 -12.10
CA VAL A 332 10.74 -8.84 -10.68
C VAL A 332 11.43 -7.61 -10.11
N ALA A 333 12.74 -7.44 -10.34
CA ALA A 333 13.45 -6.25 -9.85
C ALA A 333 12.82 -4.94 -10.37
N ASN A 334 12.39 -4.95 -11.63
CA ASN A 334 11.76 -3.78 -12.24
C ASN A 334 10.32 -3.53 -11.75
N SER A 335 9.62 -4.50 -11.14
CA SER A 335 8.28 -4.24 -10.59
C SER A 335 8.30 -3.36 -9.34
N PHE A 336 9.43 -3.27 -8.62
CA PHE A 336 9.59 -2.38 -7.46
C PHE A 336 9.91 -0.93 -7.82
N ILE A 337 10.49 -0.69 -9.00
CA ILE A 337 10.97 0.63 -9.42
C ILE A 337 9.85 1.67 -9.48
N PRO A 338 8.67 1.39 -10.07
CA PRO A 338 7.61 2.38 -10.20
C PRO A 338 7.22 3.02 -8.86
N LEU A 339 7.04 2.23 -7.80
CA LEU A 339 6.60 2.73 -6.50
C LEU A 339 7.58 3.74 -5.89
N THR A 340 8.89 3.53 -6.05
CA THR A 340 9.89 4.51 -5.58
C THR A 340 9.85 5.77 -6.43
N GLY A 341 9.76 5.64 -7.75
CA GLY A 341 9.77 6.78 -8.66
C GLY A 341 8.54 7.68 -8.51
N VAL A 342 7.34 7.10 -8.42
CA VAL A 342 6.10 7.88 -8.24
C VAL A 342 6.05 8.60 -6.89
N GLN A 343 6.63 8.02 -5.84
CA GLN A 343 6.73 8.71 -4.55
C GLN A 343 7.80 9.81 -4.54
N ALA A 344 8.89 9.63 -5.28
CA ALA A 344 9.98 10.61 -5.31
C ALA A 344 9.68 11.84 -6.19
N GLU A 345 8.98 11.63 -7.32
CA GLU A 345 8.79 12.64 -8.38
C GLU A 345 7.33 12.86 -8.80
N GLY A 346 6.38 12.12 -8.24
CA GLY A 346 4.97 12.12 -8.65
C GLY A 346 4.67 11.10 -9.76
N LYS A 347 3.38 10.91 -10.06
CA LYS A 347 2.89 9.96 -11.08
C LYS A 347 3.48 10.19 -12.48
N ASP A 348 3.93 11.41 -12.75
CA ASP A 348 4.58 11.81 -14.00
C ASP A 348 6.10 11.54 -14.05
N SER A 349 6.66 10.85 -13.06
CA SER A 349 8.08 10.46 -13.04
C SER A 349 8.48 9.77 -14.35
N PRO A 350 9.38 10.35 -15.17
CA PRO A 350 9.69 9.83 -16.49
C PRO A 350 10.26 8.40 -16.46
N ARG A 351 11.12 8.11 -15.48
CA ARG A 351 11.71 6.78 -15.31
C ARG A 351 10.66 5.76 -14.80
N ALA A 352 9.80 6.14 -13.85
CA ALA A 352 8.73 5.25 -13.40
C ALA A 352 7.77 4.90 -14.55
N ARG A 353 7.33 5.91 -15.31
CA ARG A 353 6.47 5.73 -16.49
C ARG A 353 7.12 4.87 -17.56
N GLY A 354 8.41 5.08 -17.82
CA GLY A 354 9.16 4.24 -18.77
C GLY A 354 9.20 2.77 -18.35
N VAL A 355 9.35 2.48 -17.06
CA VAL A 355 9.32 1.11 -16.53
C VAL A 355 7.91 0.53 -16.56
N LEU A 356 6.89 1.29 -16.19
CA LEU A 356 5.49 0.86 -16.28
C LEU A 356 5.10 0.52 -17.71
N ASN A 357 5.47 1.37 -18.68
CA ASN A 357 5.21 1.09 -20.10
C ASN A 357 5.92 -0.18 -20.59
N TRP A 358 7.14 -0.44 -20.11
CA TRP A 358 7.85 -1.68 -20.43
C TRP A 358 7.17 -2.90 -19.80
N LEU A 359 6.76 -2.81 -18.53
CA LEU A 359 6.06 -3.89 -17.83
C LEU A 359 4.73 -4.21 -18.50
N GLU A 360 3.96 -3.19 -18.85
CA GLU A 360 2.69 -3.28 -19.59
C GLU A 360 2.89 -4.01 -20.93
N ALA A 361 3.86 -3.58 -21.72
CA ALA A 361 4.09 -4.14 -23.06
C ALA A 361 4.58 -5.58 -23.07
N ASN A 362 5.25 -6.05 -21.99
CA ASN A 362 5.93 -7.34 -21.99
C ASN A 362 5.29 -8.38 -21.05
N PHE A 363 4.59 -7.95 -20.01
CA PHE A 363 4.05 -8.84 -18.97
C PHE A 363 2.59 -8.56 -18.64
N GLY A 364 2.01 -7.48 -19.17
CA GLY A 364 0.62 -7.15 -18.98
C GLY A 364 -0.30 -8.19 -19.61
N LYS A 365 -1.25 -8.74 -18.83
CA LYS A 365 -2.15 -9.78 -19.28
C LYS A 365 -3.58 -9.55 -18.80
N SER A 366 -4.50 -9.52 -19.75
CA SER A 366 -5.94 -9.58 -19.48
C SER A 366 -6.38 -11.03 -19.29
N HIS A 367 -7.37 -11.24 -18.42
CA HIS A 367 -7.87 -12.56 -18.01
C HIS A 367 -9.38 -12.60 -17.99
N ASP A 368 -9.92 -13.71 -18.51
CA ASP A 368 -11.28 -14.18 -18.28
C ASP A 368 -11.25 -15.21 -17.14
N MET A 369 -11.58 -14.76 -15.93
CA MET A 369 -11.40 -15.54 -14.70
C MET A 369 -12.63 -16.38 -14.31
N ASP A 370 -13.79 -16.20 -14.96
CA ASP A 370 -14.96 -17.08 -14.82
C ASP A 370 -15.40 -17.78 -16.11
N SER A 371 -14.60 -17.67 -17.17
CA SER A 371 -14.86 -18.33 -18.44
C SER A 371 -16.18 -17.88 -19.09
N ASP A 372 -16.55 -16.61 -18.92
CA ASP A 372 -17.76 -16.03 -19.50
C ASP A 372 -17.54 -15.45 -20.92
N GLY A 373 -16.29 -15.48 -21.41
CA GLY A 373 -15.88 -14.97 -22.71
C GLY A 373 -15.38 -13.52 -22.69
N HIS A 374 -15.28 -12.90 -21.52
CA HIS A 374 -14.81 -11.52 -21.36
C HIS A 374 -13.55 -11.44 -20.49
N GLU A 375 -12.62 -10.55 -20.87
CA GLU A 375 -11.38 -10.37 -20.11
C GLU A 375 -11.47 -9.14 -19.18
N GLU A 376 -12.29 -9.20 -18.12
CA GLU A 376 -12.45 -8.07 -17.17
C GLU A 376 -11.38 -7.98 -16.07
N SER A 377 -10.50 -8.98 -15.96
CA SER A 377 -9.42 -9.01 -14.96
C SER A 377 -8.06 -8.71 -15.60
N TYR A 378 -7.11 -8.18 -14.84
CA TYR A 378 -5.77 -7.88 -15.33
C TYR A 378 -4.67 -8.17 -14.31
N SER A 379 -3.53 -8.69 -14.78
CA SER A 379 -2.33 -8.90 -13.97
C SER A 379 -1.05 -8.59 -14.75
N TYR A 380 0.08 -8.56 -14.04
CA TYR A 380 1.42 -8.52 -14.62
C TYR A 380 2.12 -9.88 -14.42
N GLU A 381 2.17 -10.68 -15.49
CA GLU A 381 2.75 -12.03 -15.55
C GLU A 381 4.28 -11.99 -15.66
N VAL A 382 4.94 -11.30 -14.71
CA VAL A 382 6.40 -11.10 -14.77
C VAL A 382 7.13 -12.44 -14.75
N CYS A 383 6.68 -13.40 -13.94
CA CYS A 383 7.06 -14.82 -14.00
C CYS A 383 6.08 -15.65 -13.14
N PRO A 384 6.03 -16.99 -13.33
CA PRO A 384 5.06 -17.83 -12.62
C PRO A 384 5.10 -17.71 -11.09
N MET A 385 6.27 -17.45 -10.51
CA MET A 385 6.46 -17.45 -9.05
C MET A 385 6.16 -16.10 -8.38
N HIS A 386 6.14 -15.00 -9.14
CA HIS A 386 6.09 -13.64 -8.58
C HIS A 386 5.02 -12.75 -9.21
N HIS A 387 4.18 -13.28 -10.10
CA HIS A 387 3.15 -12.49 -10.80
C HIS A 387 2.18 -11.80 -9.82
N ILE A 388 1.76 -12.47 -8.73
CA ILE A 388 0.91 -11.85 -7.70
C ILE A 388 1.63 -10.71 -6.97
N SER A 389 2.83 -10.99 -6.45
CA SER A 389 3.63 -9.99 -5.74
C SER A 389 3.91 -8.76 -6.62
N ALA A 390 4.35 -8.98 -7.86
CA ALA A 390 4.64 -7.91 -8.81
C ALA A 390 3.40 -7.10 -9.16
N THR A 391 2.27 -7.77 -9.42
CA THR A 391 0.98 -7.09 -9.69
C THR A 391 0.57 -6.22 -8.52
N GLY A 392 0.74 -6.70 -7.27
CA GLY A 392 0.40 -5.93 -6.08
C GLY A 392 1.28 -4.69 -5.89
N ILE A 393 2.59 -4.82 -6.13
CA ILE A 393 3.53 -3.69 -6.07
C ILE A 393 3.25 -2.66 -7.17
N ILE A 394 2.96 -3.13 -8.39
CA ILE A 394 2.62 -2.24 -9.51
C ILE A 394 1.28 -1.54 -9.24
N ALA A 395 0.28 -2.25 -8.73
CA ALA A 395 -1.00 -1.65 -8.32
C ALA A 395 -0.80 -0.56 -7.25
N ALA A 396 0.05 -0.81 -6.26
CA ALA A 396 0.41 0.20 -5.27
C ALA A 396 1.07 1.44 -5.91
N ALA A 397 1.92 1.23 -6.93
CA ALA A 397 2.53 2.34 -7.66
C ALA A 397 1.52 3.12 -8.52
N LEU A 398 0.60 2.44 -9.20
CA LEU A 398 -0.45 3.08 -10.01
C LEU A 398 -1.36 3.96 -9.16
N ALA A 399 -1.70 3.50 -7.94
CA ALA A 399 -2.55 4.21 -7.00
C ALA A 399 -1.81 5.27 -6.15
N THR A 400 -0.53 5.56 -6.44
CA THR A 400 0.30 6.49 -5.65
C THR A 400 0.76 7.69 -6.49
N ASP A 401 0.69 8.89 -5.91
CA ASP A 401 1.20 10.12 -6.49
C ASP A 401 1.94 10.93 -5.42
N GLY A 402 3.27 11.01 -5.55
CA GLY A 402 4.12 11.71 -4.58
C GLY A 402 3.95 11.14 -3.16
N ASP A 403 3.58 11.99 -2.22
CA ASP A 403 3.46 11.61 -0.81
C ASP A 403 2.14 10.93 -0.45
N SER A 404 1.26 10.62 -1.41
CA SER A 404 -0.08 10.09 -1.10
C SER A 404 -0.06 8.79 -0.25
N MET A 405 0.89 7.88 -0.49
CA MET A 405 1.04 6.67 0.32
C MET A 405 1.57 6.98 1.73
N ARG A 406 2.46 7.97 1.86
CA ARG A 406 2.95 8.44 3.17
C ARG A 406 1.83 9.10 3.97
N ASP A 407 1.02 9.93 3.32
CA ASP A 407 -0.14 10.58 3.92
C ASP A 407 -1.18 9.54 4.35
N PHE A 408 -1.42 8.52 3.51
CA PHE A 408 -2.29 7.40 3.86
C PHE A 408 -1.86 6.70 5.16
N TYR A 409 -0.56 6.44 5.35
CA TYR A 409 -0.06 5.73 6.53
C TYR A 409 0.02 6.61 7.79
N ARG A 410 -0.23 7.92 7.68
CA ARG A 410 -0.06 8.89 8.77
C ARG A 410 -1.31 9.70 9.08
N THR A 411 -2.41 9.48 8.34
CA THR A 411 -3.65 10.24 8.49
C THR A 411 -4.72 9.36 9.12
N ALA A 412 -5.25 9.80 10.27
CA ALA A 412 -6.32 9.10 10.96
C ALA A 412 -7.59 9.10 10.10
N ARG A 413 -8.33 7.99 10.13
CA ARG A 413 -9.53 7.81 9.28
C ARG A 413 -10.85 7.90 10.06
N ASP A 414 -10.85 8.28 11.34
CA ASP A 414 -12.06 8.36 12.17
C ASP A 414 -13.18 9.20 11.56
N GLY A 415 -12.83 10.35 10.99
CA GLY A 415 -13.79 11.23 10.30
C GLY A 415 -14.41 10.57 9.07
N ILE A 416 -13.59 9.93 8.23
CA ILE A 416 -14.06 9.21 7.03
C ILE A 416 -14.90 8.00 7.42
N ARG A 417 -14.52 7.28 8.48
CA ARG A 417 -15.23 6.07 8.94
C ARG A 417 -16.61 6.37 9.50
N SER A 418 -16.81 7.54 10.10
CA SER A 418 -18.09 8.00 10.66
C SER A 418 -18.94 8.83 9.68
N ALA A 419 -18.39 9.21 8.53
CA ALA A 419 -19.07 9.95 7.47
C ALA A 419 -19.99 9.09 6.59
N PRO A 420 -20.99 9.67 5.91
CA PRO A 420 -21.74 9.01 4.84
C PRO A 420 -20.85 8.21 3.89
N THR A 421 -21.23 6.96 3.60
CA THR A 421 -20.37 6.00 2.86
C THR A 421 -21.21 5.17 1.89
N LEU A 422 -20.62 4.78 0.76
CA LEU A 422 -21.11 3.68 -0.06
C LEU A 422 -20.75 2.37 0.66
N ALA A 423 -21.72 1.81 1.36
CA ALA A 423 -21.57 0.68 2.25
C ALA A 423 -21.42 -0.65 1.52
N SER A 424 -22.11 -0.82 0.38
CA SER A 424 -21.96 -2.02 -0.46
C SER A 424 -22.47 -1.79 -1.87
N VAL A 425 -21.94 -2.58 -2.80
CA VAL A 425 -22.48 -2.74 -4.16
C VAL A 425 -22.55 -4.24 -4.48
N ASP A 426 -23.31 -4.61 -5.52
CA ASP A 426 -23.34 -5.98 -6.03
C ASP A 426 -22.05 -6.36 -6.76
N HIS A 427 -20.95 -6.51 -6.01
CA HIS A 427 -19.67 -6.98 -6.55
C HIS A 427 -19.74 -8.49 -6.80
N PRO A 428 -19.25 -9.02 -7.95
CA PRO A 428 -18.44 -8.37 -8.98
C PRO A 428 -19.21 -7.78 -10.18
N ASN A 429 -20.54 -7.73 -10.12
CA ASN A 429 -21.36 -7.18 -11.21
C ASN A 429 -21.20 -5.66 -11.33
N VAL A 430 -20.89 -4.98 -10.23
CA VAL A 430 -20.69 -3.53 -10.13
C VAL A 430 -19.30 -3.23 -9.60
N LEU A 431 -18.60 -2.30 -10.26
CA LEU A 431 -17.33 -1.73 -9.80
C LEU A 431 -17.54 -0.32 -9.28
N VAL A 432 -16.63 0.14 -8.42
CA VAL A 432 -16.63 1.50 -7.87
C VAL A 432 -15.36 2.19 -8.30
N ARG A 433 -15.49 3.17 -9.19
CA ARG A 433 -14.36 3.97 -9.68
C ARG A 433 -13.91 4.99 -8.63
N ALA A 434 -14.86 5.73 -8.09
CA ALA A 434 -14.63 6.79 -7.12
C ALA A 434 -15.68 6.72 -6.03
N ALA A 435 -15.30 7.02 -4.79
CA ALA A 435 -16.24 7.19 -3.68
C ALA A 435 -15.62 8.12 -2.63
N GLU A 436 -16.23 9.29 -2.46
CA GLU A 436 -15.73 10.33 -1.57
C GLU A 436 -16.89 11.05 -0.88
N TYR A 437 -16.72 11.38 0.40
CA TYR A 437 -17.62 12.27 1.12
C TYR A 437 -16.94 13.62 1.34
N ARG A 438 -17.57 14.68 0.83
CA ARG A 438 -17.24 16.07 1.12
C ARG A 438 -18.50 16.75 1.59
N GLU A 439 -18.58 17.04 2.89
CA GLU A 439 -19.79 17.61 3.48
C GLU A 439 -20.35 18.77 2.62
N PRO A 440 -21.64 18.73 2.23
CA PRO A 440 -22.69 17.76 2.62
C PRO A 440 -22.87 16.54 1.69
N VAL A 441 -22.02 16.32 0.69
CA VAL A 441 -22.27 15.39 -0.42
C VAL A 441 -21.42 14.12 -0.31
N LEU A 442 -22.08 12.96 -0.35
CA LEU A 442 -21.46 11.68 -0.69
C LEU A 442 -21.54 11.50 -2.20
N ARG A 443 -20.40 11.49 -2.89
CA ARG A 443 -20.32 11.25 -4.33
C ARG A 443 -19.66 9.92 -4.60
N PHE A 444 -20.23 9.14 -5.51
CA PHE A 444 -19.61 7.91 -6.00
C PHE A 444 -19.89 7.66 -7.48
N VAL A 445 -18.96 6.98 -8.13
CA VAL A 445 -19.01 6.62 -9.54
C VAL A 445 -18.98 5.11 -9.65
N VAL A 446 -20.02 4.54 -10.23
CA VAL A 446 -20.15 3.09 -10.42
C VAL A 446 -20.24 2.75 -11.90
N LEU A 447 -19.80 1.56 -12.24
CA LEU A 447 -19.80 1.05 -13.60
C LEU A 447 -20.00 -0.46 -13.60
N LYS A 448 -20.36 -0.97 -14.78
CA LYS A 448 -20.50 -2.39 -15.04
C LYS A 448 -19.18 -3.12 -14.81
N GLY A 449 -19.20 -4.14 -13.96
CA GLY A 449 -18.05 -5.02 -13.70
C GLY A 449 -18.04 -6.26 -14.59
N ARG A 450 -19.16 -6.96 -14.69
CA ARG A 450 -19.31 -8.12 -15.58
C ARG A 450 -20.04 -7.74 -16.86
N PRO A 451 -19.46 -7.96 -18.05
CA PRO A 451 -20.14 -7.60 -19.30
C PRO A 451 -21.48 -8.30 -19.51
N GLY A 452 -21.63 -9.54 -19.03
CA GLY A 452 -22.87 -10.31 -19.07
C GLY A 452 -23.96 -9.89 -18.06
N PHE A 453 -23.62 -9.08 -17.05
CA PHE A 453 -24.61 -8.56 -16.09
C PHE A 453 -25.61 -7.64 -16.81
N SER A 454 -26.88 -7.64 -16.44
CA SER A 454 -27.87 -6.70 -16.99
C SER A 454 -29.02 -6.50 -16.01
N GLY A 455 -29.71 -5.37 -16.12
CA GLY A 455 -30.81 -5.00 -15.25
C GLY A 455 -30.39 -4.17 -14.05
N ASP A 456 -31.32 -4.02 -13.12
CA ASP A 456 -31.14 -3.18 -11.94
C ASP A 456 -30.25 -3.86 -10.90
N THR A 457 -29.42 -3.06 -10.23
CA THR A 457 -28.60 -3.45 -9.08
C THR A 457 -28.94 -2.59 -7.86
N GLU A 458 -28.47 -3.01 -6.68
CA GLU A 458 -28.59 -2.26 -5.44
C GLU A 458 -27.25 -1.62 -5.03
N LEU A 459 -27.29 -0.33 -4.74
CA LEU A 459 -26.19 0.44 -4.16
C LEU A 459 -26.61 0.88 -2.75
N ALA A 460 -25.99 0.33 -1.72
CA ALA A 460 -26.32 0.64 -0.34
C ALA A 460 -25.39 1.75 0.19
N CYS A 461 -25.97 2.86 0.62
CA CYS A 461 -25.26 3.92 1.33
C CYS A 461 -25.64 3.89 2.81
N SER A 462 -24.68 4.02 3.72
CA SER A 462 -24.94 4.03 5.17
C SER A 462 -24.42 5.31 5.82
N GLN A 463 -24.82 5.52 7.08
CA GLN A 463 -24.53 6.74 7.85
C GLN A 463 -25.12 7.99 7.19
N ILE A 464 -26.22 7.81 6.45
CA ILE A 464 -26.93 8.90 5.78
C ILE A 464 -27.90 9.57 6.77
N PRO A 465 -27.81 10.89 6.98
CA PRO A 465 -28.76 11.63 7.80
C PRO A 465 -30.21 11.44 7.35
N GLU A 466 -31.16 11.78 8.22
CA GLU A 466 -32.60 11.61 8.00
C GLU A 466 -33.08 12.26 6.69
N HIS A 467 -32.61 13.48 6.42
CA HIS A 467 -32.89 14.21 5.19
C HIS A 467 -31.73 14.07 4.19
N ALA A 468 -32.01 13.44 3.04
CA ALA A 468 -31.07 13.38 1.94
C ALA A 468 -31.78 13.32 0.58
N GLU A 469 -31.20 13.99 -0.41
CA GLU A 469 -31.59 13.91 -1.82
C GLU A 469 -30.61 13.00 -2.56
N VAL A 470 -31.12 12.13 -3.44
CA VAL A 470 -30.29 11.30 -4.31
C VAL A 470 -30.36 11.84 -5.73
N LEU A 471 -29.21 12.08 -6.34
CA LEU A 471 -29.07 12.43 -7.75
C LEU A 471 -28.33 11.33 -8.49
N ARG A 472 -28.71 11.11 -9.75
CA ARG A 472 -28.04 10.27 -10.73
C ARG A 472 -27.74 11.12 -11.96
N ASP A 473 -26.47 11.18 -12.35
CA ASP A 473 -25.99 11.96 -13.50
C ASP A 473 -26.48 13.42 -13.46
N GLY A 474 -26.55 14.00 -12.26
CA GLY A 474 -27.00 15.37 -12.00
C GLY A 474 -28.53 15.58 -11.95
N ALA A 475 -29.34 14.54 -12.16
CA ALA A 475 -30.79 14.60 -12.10
C ALA A 475 -31.35 13.92 -10.83
N PRO A 476 -32.45 14.42 -10.23
CA PRO A 476 -33.09 13.76 -9.09
C PRO A 476 -33.45 12.30 -9.39
N TRP A 477 -33.15 11.41 -8.45
CA TRP A 477 -33.40 9.98 -8.54
C TRP A 477 -34.31 9.52 -7.40
N THR A 478 -35.42 8.85 -7.72
CA THR A 478 -36.45 8.48 -6.73
C THR A 478 -36.56 6.98 -6.48
N GLN A 479 -35.80 6.14 -7.19
CA GLN A 479 -35.82 4.69 -6.99
C GLN A 479 -34.84 4.30 -5.89
N PHE A 480 -35.22 4.58 -4.64
CA PHE A 480 -34.48 4.15 -3.47
C PHE A 480 -35.41 3.87 -2.29
N THR A 481 -34.95 3.05 -1.36
CA THR A 481 -35.63 2.83 -0.06
C THR A 481 -34.74 3.31 1.08
N ARG A 482 -35.36 3.64 2.21
CA ARG A 482 -34.65 4.06 3.43
C ARG A 482 -35.00 3.14 4.58
N ASP A 483 -33.97 2.72 5.31
CA ASP A 483 -34.09 2.03 6.59
C ASP A 483 -33.11 2.66 7.59
N GLY A 484 -33.64 3.50 8.48
CA GLY A 484 -32.85 4.32 9.39
C GLY A 484 -31.82 5.19 8.64
N GLY A 485 -30.54 5.02 9.02
CA GLY A 485 -29.40 5.69 8.39
C GLY A 485 -28.91 5.06 7.08
N THR A 486 -29.64 4.09 6.51
CA THR A 486 -29.27 3.39 5.28
C THR A 486 -30.19 3.77 4.14
N LEU A 487 -29.62 4.16 3.00
CA LEU A 487 -30.31 4.31 1.72
C LEU A 487 -29.93 3.15 0.80
N ARG A 488 -30.92 2.46 0.22
CA ARG A 488 -30.71 1.43 -0.81
C ARG A 488 -31.21 1.97 -2.13
N ILE A 489 -30.29 2.33 -3.02
CA ILE A 489 -30.58 2.89 -4.34
C ILE A 489 -30.68 1.74 -5.34
N THR A 490 -31.80 1.66 -6.05
CA THR A 490 -31.98 0.74 -7.18
C THR A 490 -31.67 1.47 -8.47
N SER A 491 -30.80 0.92 -9.31
CA SER A 491 -30.45 1.56 -10.59
C SER A 491 -29.82 0.59 -11.59
N ASP A 492 -29.94 0.86 -12.89
CA ASP A 492 -29.13 0.23 -13.93
C ASP A 492 -27.70 0.81 -13.93
N VAL A 493 -26.72 -0.04 -14.26
CA VAL A 493 -25.31 0.33 -14.40
C VAL A 493 -24.73 -0.11 -15.75
N ASP A 494 -25.55 -0.12 -16.81
CA ASP A 494 -25.14 -0.50 -18.17
C ASP A 494 -24.06 0.42 -18.77
N SER A 495 -23.89 1.61 -18.18
CA SER A 495 -22.81 2.57 -18.44
C SER A 495 -22.32 3.13 -17.11
N GLU A 496 -21.20 3.85 -17.14
CA GLU A 496 -20.71 4.56 -15.96
C GLU A 496 -21.74 5.59 -15.47
N ARG A 497 -22.07 5.55 -14.18
CA ARG A 497 -23.05 6.42 -13.53
C ARG A 497 -22.43 7.16 -12.37
N VAL A 498 -22.79 8.43 -12.24
CA VAL A 498 -22.41 9.29 -11.12
C VAL A 498 -23.59 9.45 -10.19
N PHE A 499 -23.42 9.13 -8.93
CA PHE A 499 -24.41 9.37 -7.89
C PHE A 499 -23.93 10.42 -6.90
N GLU A 500 -24.85 11.28 -6.47
CA GLU A 500 -24.67 12.20 -5.35
C GLU A 500 -25.77 11.98 -4.33
N VAL A 501 -25.40 11.71 -3.09
CA VAL A 501 -26.31 11.72 -1.94
C VAL A 501 -26.03 13.00 -1.15
N ARG A 502 -26.90 14.01 -1.31
CA ARG A 502 -26.78 15.30 -0.63
C ARG A 502 -27.40 15.18 0.74
N CYS A 503 -26.55 15.15 1.76
CA CYS A 503 -26.92 14.95 3.15
C CYS A 503 -27.25 16.30 3.80
N GLY A 504 -28.52 16.57 4.08
CA GLY A 504 -28.95 17.86 4.63
C GLY A 504 -29.51 18.80 3.56
N GLY A 505 -30.78 19.12 3.74
CA GLY A 505 -31.62 19.92 2.85
C GLY A 505 -33.07 19.59 3.21
N ALA A 506 -33.85 20.60 3.59
CA ALA A 506 -35.26 20.46 3.94
C ALA A 506 -36.13 20.25 2.70
#